data_AF-A0A455T3E4-F1
#
_entry.id   AF-A0A455T3E4-F1
#
_cell.length_a   1.000
_cell.length_b   1.000
_cell.length_c   1.000
_cell.angle_alpha   90.00
_cell.angle_beta   90.00
_cell.angle_gamma   90.00
#
_symmetry.space_group_name_H-M   'P 1'
#
loop_
_entity.id
_entity.type
_entity.pdbx_description
1 polymer ?
#
loop_
_entity_poly.entity_id
_entity_poly.type
_entity_poly.pdbx_seq_one_letter_code
_entity_poly.pdbx_strand_id
1 'polypeptide(L)'
;MREQLQRWLRRQPYICLDEQGLETWAVRLQFALLLEVLANSLDELIYDWREMEALFGLEGSSATLFYSPPPDYAPWLPDAPMGNILGFQYVRSSEKASEPGKLRFFRCMGVGRWLLLHLHDFLAADGLAGPHALLLSGTSWAGTSPIYHLQVPVQAILLPPLEERQAIEKSGFVYRFARLEESMEAAAVSGFQGEERLRHLEIVLRDLARHEHLAKERLPSSLDRLRAELPEGRQRILLVVGSYAEARHAYHYLLNQGLIAPGEAVYLVPDDAIFESQWSWQSDDRLPRGLVSELSKRNAWLLIAPLQAIERGHNILNAEGKAALGAVCFLVRPHPRPDDIHYLLHSVNRWAIEHSADTEWLRLLCDSEAMDLETVGKRFRQKAFTYWLDLLHLRLRYSSLPKWERRALTWTLLVAVWQVIGRLVRGGCPALVLFCDARFAPRQAATGESDYEHTSLIKGMQEVLRPYFEPDDTQAIPPRERHLVQILYGPLYYGLKGIEEREQY
;
A
#
# COMPACT_ATOMS: atom_id res chain seq x y z
N MET A 1 2.48 42.98 1.17
CA MET A 1 2.87 41.88 0.25
C MET A 1 1.78 41.56 -0.78
N ARG A 2 0.56 41.15 -0.41
CA ARG A 2 -0.49 40.75 -1.37
C ARG A 2 -0.86 41.84 -2.39
N GLU A 3 -1.09 43.07 -1.94
CA GLU A 3 -1.35 44.21 -2.83
C GLU A 3 -0.17 44.58 -3.74
N GLN A 4 1.06 44.29 -3.30
CA GLN A 4 2.26 44.50 -4.13
C GLN A 4 2.36 43.43 -5.21
N LEU A 5 2.05 42.17 -4.89
CA LEU A 5 1.97 41.07 -5.86
C LEU A 5 0.88 41.30 -6.90
N GLN A 6 -0.30 41.76 -6.47
CA GLN A 6 -1.38 42.14 -7.40
C GLN A 6 -0.94 43.26 -8.35
N ARG A 7 -0.29 44.30 -7.82
CA ARG A 7 0.28 45.39 -8.64
C ARG A 7 1.37 44.88 -9.59
N TRP A 8 2.20 43.93 -9.16
CA TRP A 8 3.23 43.33 -9.99
C TRP A 8 2.64 42.46 -11.12
N LEU A 9 1.63 41.63 -10.81
CA LEU A 9 0.91 40.81 -11.79
C LEU A 9 0.25 41.66 -12.88
N ARG A 10 -0.40 42.77 -12.49
CA ARG A 10 -1.02 43.74 -13.43
C ARG A 10 -0.02 44.38 -14.40
N ARG A 11 1.27 44.43 -14.04
CA ARG A 11 2.33 45.03 -14.86
C ARG A 11 2.98 44.03 -15.82
N GLN A 12 2.66 42.74 -15.73
CA GLN A 12 3.27 41.74 -16.59
C GLN A 12 2.59 41.72 -17.97
N PRO A 13 3.34 41.89 -19.06
CA PRO A 13 2.77 42.11 -20.39
C PRO A 13 2.08 40.86 -20.98
N TYR A 14 2.32 39.68 -20.43
CA TYR A 14 1.80 38.39 -20.89
C TYR A 14 0.74 37.78 -19.95
N ILE A 15 0.33 38.49 -18.89
CA ILE A 15 -0.64 38.00 -17.92
C ILE A 15 -1.96 38.75 -18.08
N CYS A 16 -2.96 38.08 -18.66
CA CYS A 16 -4.34 38.58 -18.74
C CYS A 16 -5.21 37.86 -17.73
N LEU A 17 -5.38 38.45 -16.54
CA LEU A 17 -6.24 37.94 -15.47
C LEU A 17 -7.31 38.98 -15.13
N ASP A 18 -8.52 38.52 -14.83
CA ASP A 18 -9.58 39.32 -14.23
C ASP A 18 -9.27 39.63 -12.75
N GLU A 19 -10.10 40.42 -12.08
CA GLU A 19 -9.84 40.81 -10.69
C GLU A 19 -9.81 39.62 -9.72
N GLN A 20 -10.69 38.64 -9.93
CA GLN A 20 -10.71 37.39 -9.14
C GLN A 20 -9.46 36.53 -9.41
N GLY A 21 -9.02 36.45 -10.66
CA GLY A 21 -7.79 35.77 -11.05
C GLY A 21 -6.56 36.43 -10.44
N LEU A 22 -6.48 37.77 -10.45
CA LEU A 22 -5.40 38.53 -9.81
C LEU A 22 -5.32 38.26 -8.32
N GLU A 23 -6.46 38.23 -7.61
CA GLU A 23 -6.48 37.90 -6.20
C GLU A 23 -6.03 36.46 -5.94
N THR A 24 -6.56 35.51 -6.69
CA THR A 24 -6.22 34.09 -6.57
C THR A 24 -4.73 33.85 -6.82
N TRP A 25 -4.16 34.41 -7.89
CA TRP A 25 -2.75 34.26 -8.21
C TRP A 25 -1.84 35.02 -7.25
N ALA A 26 -2.26 36.17 -6.73
CA ALA A 26 -1.51 36.86 -5.69
C ALA A 26 -1.43 36.04 -4.40
N VAL A 27 -2.50 35.34 -4.01
CA VAL A 27 -2.49 34.41 -2.87
C VAL A 27 -1.55 33.23 -3.14
N ARG A 28 -1.62 32.62 -4.33
CA ARG A 28 -0.74 31.50 -4.71
C ARG A 28 0.73 31.89 -4.72
N LEU A 29 1.06 33.06 -5.28
CA LEU A 29 2.43 33.59 -5.28
C LEU A 29 2.91 33.95 -3.88
N GLN A 30 2.05 34.56 -3.05
CA GLN A 30 2.38 34.81 -1.66
C GLN A 30 2.70 33.50 -0.93
N PHE A 31 1.89 32.46 -1.14
CA PHE A 31 2.12 31.15 -0.55
C PHE A 31 3.41 30.51 -1.07
N ALA A 32 3.68 30.56 -2.38
CA ALA A 32 4.93 30.07 -2.97
C ALA A 32 6.15 30.77 -2.37
N LEU A 33 6.14 32.10 -2.26
CA LEU A 33 7.25 32.85 -1.64
C LEU A 33 7.47 32.46 -0.17
N LEU A 34 6.39 32.26 0.60
CA LEU A 34 6.51 31.79 1.98
C LEU A 34 7.05 30.36 2.05
N LEU A 35 6.67 29.50 1.12
CA LEU A 35 7.22 28.14 1.01
C LEU A 35 8.71 28.17 0.66
N GLU A 36 9.16 29.04 -0.24
CA GLU A 36 10.59 29.18 -0.57
C GLU A 36 11.40 29.63 0.64
N VAL A 37 10.91 30.63 1.39
CA VAL A 37 11.56 31.07 2.65
C VAL A 37 11.61 29.92 3.65
N LEU A 38 10.50 29.20 3.82
CA LEU A 38 10.44 28.02 4.70
C LEU A 38 11.40 26.93 4.24
N ALA A 39 11.51 26.67 2.94
CA ALA A 39 12.42 25.68 2.36
C ALA A 39 13.86 26.03 2.71
N ASN A 40 14.28 27.28 2.46
CA ASN A 40 15.62 27.75 2.76
C ASN A 40 15.94 27.62 4.26
N SER A 41 15.04 28.07 5.14
CA SER A 41 15.23 27.94 6.58
C SER A 41 15.26 26.48 7.05
N LEU A 42 14.48 25.60 6.42
CA LEU A 42 14.46 24.18 6.75
C LEU A 42 15.74 23.48 6.28
N ASP A 43 16.27 23.84 5.11
CA ASP A 43 17.54 23.31 4.60
C ASP A 43 18.71 23.71 5.50
N GLU A 44 18.77 24.97 5.95
CA GLU A 44 19.74 25.45 6.94
C GLU A 44 19.62 24.65 8.25
N LEU A 45 18.40 24.49 8.77
CA LEU A 45 18.15 23.72 9.98
C LEU A 45 18.57 22.25 9.84
N ILE A 46 18.26 21.60 8.71
CA ILE A 46 18.65 20.20 8.45
C ILE A 46 20.17 20.06 8.34
N TYR A 47 20.84 21.03 7.70
CA TYR A 47 22.28 21.03 7.55
C TYR A 47 22.98 21.10 8.92
N ASP A 48 22.54 22.00 9.80
CA ASP A 48 23.11 22.20 11.13
C ASP A 48 22.54 21.24 12.20
N TRP A 49 21.53 20.43 11.87
CA TRP A 49 20.78 19.63 12.85
C TRP A 49 21.65 18.70 13.67
N ARG A 50 22.67 18.08 13.07
CA ARG A 50 23.57 17.16 13.79
C ARG A 50 24.36 17.85 14.90
N GLU A 51 24.81 19.08 14.66
CA GLU A 51 25.53 19.86 15.67
C GLU A 51 24.55 20.36 16.75
N MET A 52 23.36 20.78 16.34
CA MET A 52 22.29 21.21 17.24
C MET A 52 21.79 20.05 18.13
N GLU A 53 21.62 18.85 17.60
CA GLU A 53 21.15 17.67 18.34
C GLU A 53 22.07 17.34 19.52
N ALA A 54 23.38 17.38 19.29
CA ALA A 54 24.40 17.18 20.32
C ALA A 54 24.38 18.31 21.37
N LEU A 55 24.20 19.56 20.94
CA LEU A 55 24.15 20.72 21.83
C LEU A 55 22.88 20.76 22.70
N PHE A 56 21.74 20.34 22.17
CA PHE A 56 20.46 20.34 22.87
C PHE A 56 20.15 19.01 23.59
N GLY A 57 21.03 18.01 23.50
CA GLY A 57 20.83 16.70 24.12
C GLY A 57 19.60 15.96 23.58
N LEU A 58 19.30 16.15 22.30
CA LEU A 58 18.12 15.58 21.61
C LEU A 58 18.39 14.22 20.95
N GLU A 59 19.56 13.64 21.24
CA GLU A 59 20.04 12.38 20.67
C GLU A 59 18.98 11.27 20.74
N GLY A 60 18.59 10.74 19.58
CA GLY A 60 17.65 9.62 19.47
C GLY A 60 16.17 9.98 19.47
N SER A 61 15.81 11.27 19.59
CA SER A 61 14.42 11.76 19.48
C SER A 61 14.04 12.26 18.07
N SER A 62 15.03 12.39 17.19
CA SER A 62 14.90 13.01 15.88
C SER A 62 14.36 12.07 14.80
N ALA A 63 13.39 12.51 14.01
CA ALA A 63 12.92 11.78 12.83
C ALA A 63 14.06 11.59 11.82
N THR A 64 14.12 10.42 11.16
CA THR A 64 15.08 10.08 10.09
C THR A 64 15.16 11.11 8.95
N LEU A 65 14.18 12.01 8.85
CA LEU A 65 14.12 13.11 7.90
C LEU A 65 15.20 14.18 8.11
N PHE A 66 15.71 14.35 9.33
CA PHE A 66 16.77 15.33 9.64
C PHE A 66 18.19 14.74 9.51
N TYR A 67 18.29 13.42 9.35
CA TYR A 67 19.58 12.77 9.08
C TYR A 67 19.80 12.71 7.58
N SER A 68 20.59 13.64 7.05
CA SER A 68 21.21 13.41 5.75
C SER A 68 22.16 12.21 5.87
N PRO A 69 22.19 11.28 4.88
CA PRO A 69 23.24 10.28 4.84
C PRO A 69 24.59 10.99 4.89
N PRO A 70 25.63 10.40 5.51
CA PRO A 70 26.93 11.04 5.58
C PRO A 70 27.38 11.48 4.18
N PRO A 71 27.97 12.68 4.01
CA PRO A 71 28.35 13.22 2.70
C PRO A 71 29.19 12.25 1.89
N ASP A 72 30.00 11.43 2.56
CA ASP A 72 30.83 10.38 1.95
C ASP A 72 30.01 9.34 1.17
N TYR A 73 28.74 9.13 1.52
CA TYR A 73 27.82 8.22 0.83
C TYR A 73 27.02 8.90 -0.30
N ALA A 74 27.01 10.24 -0.37
CA ALA A 74 26.23 10.96 -1.38
C ALA A 74 26.66 10.66 -2.83
N PRO A 75 27.97 10.54 -3.16
CA PRO A 75 28.41 10.19 -4.53
C PRO A 75 27.96 8.81 -5.00
N TRP A 76 27.60 7.92 -4.07
CA TRP A 76 27.27 6.52 -4.36
C TRP A 76 25.79 6.31 -4.69
N LEU A 77 24.95 7.31 -4.40
CA LEU A 77 23.53 7.25 -4.72
C LEU A 77 23.30 8.03 -6.01
N PRO A 78 22.77 7.40 -7.07
CA PRO A 78 22.38 8.13 -8.26
C PRO A 78 21.35 9.20 -7.90
N ASP A 79 21.57 10.41 -8.43
CA ASP A 79 20.66 11.55 -8.26
C ASP A 79 19.22 11.17 -8.60
N ALA A 80 18.28 11.90 -7.99
CA ALA A 80 16.88 11.73 -8.33
C ALA A 80 16.69 12.04 -9.83
N PRO A 81 15.98 11.18 -10.59
CA PRO A 81 15.98 11.24 -12.05
C PRO A 81 15.31 12.52 -12.56
N MET A 82 14.36 13.07 -11.82
CA MET A 82 13.69 14.35 -12.08
C MET A 82 14.45 15.57 -11.55
N GLY A 83 15.66 15.38 -11.01
CA GLY A 83 16.37 16.35 -10.19
C GLY A 83 16.03 16.20 -8.70
N ASN A 84 16.91 16.66 -7.83
CA ASN A 84 16.67 16.62 -6.39
C ASN A 84 15.51 17.55 -6.04
N ILE A 85 14.45 16.98 -5.47
CA ILE A 85 13.24 17.71 -5.11
C ILE A 85 13.19 17.82 -3.59
N LEU A 86 13.23 19.05 -3.11
CA LEU A 86 12.70 19.45 -1.82
C LEU A 86 11.26 19.88 -2.06
N GLY A 87 10.34 19.09 -1.55
CA GLY A 87 8.93 19.24 -1.87
C GLY A 87 8.08 19.43 -0.64
N PHE A 88 7.06 20.28 -0.79
CA PHE A 88 5.99 20.41 0.18
C PHE A 88 4.70 19.87 -0.39
N GLN A 89 4.00 19.08 0.41
CA GLN A 89 2.68 18.57 0.09
C GLN A 89 1.69 19.11 1.11
N TYR A 90 0.74 19.93 0.66
CA TYR A 90 -0.34 20.37 1.52
C TYR A 90 -1.47 19.34 1.52
N VAL A 91 -1.66 18.67 2.65
CA VAL A 91 -2.67 17.62 2.83
C VAL A 91 -3.77 18.14 3.74
N ARG A 92 -4.97 18.28 3.19
CA ARG A 92 -6.15 18.62 3.98
C ARG A 92 -6.86 17.34 4.41
N SER A 93 -7.23 17.25 5.68
CA SER A 93 -8.09 16.16 6.13
C SER A 93 -9.47 16.32 5.50
N SER A 94 -9.98 15.28 4.86
CA SER A 94 -11.37 15.22 4.38
C SER A 94 -12.37 15.24 5.53
N GLU A 95 -11.98 14.74 6.70
CA GLU A 95 -12.85 14.60 7.89
C GLU A 95 -13.03 15.92 8.64
N LYS A 96 -12.07 16.85 8.50
CA LYS A 96 -12.06 18.11 9.23
C LYS A 96 -11.82 19.28 8.28
N ALA A 97 -12.77 19.50 7.37
CA ALA A 97 -12.66 20.55 6.38
C ALA A 97 -12.48 21.95 7.01
N SER A 98 -12.97 22.20 8.24
CA SER A 98 -12.81 23.47 8.94
C SER A 98 -11.40 23.69 9.55
N GLU A 99 -10.60 22.64 9.73
CA GLU A 99 -9.25 22.77 10.27
C GLU A 99 -8.24 23.06 9.13
N PRO A 100 -7.18 23.85 9.41
CA PRO A 100 -6.09 24.03 8.45
C PRO A 100 -5.45 22.67 8.14
N GLY A 101 -5.18 22.41 6.86
CA GLY A 101 -4.46 21.23 6.40
C GLY A 101 -3.03 21.16 6.94
N LYS A 102 -2.45 19.97 6.90
CA LYS A 102 -1.07 19.69 7.29
C LYS A 102 -0.14 19.88 6.10
N LEU A 103 0.92 20.65 6.29
CA LEU A 103 2.01 20.74 5.32
C LEU A 103 3.01 19.62 5.62
N ARG A 104 3.14 18.66 4.71
CA ARG A 104 4.17 17.61 4.77
C ARG A 104 5.38 18.04 3.98
N PHE A 105 6.55 17.77 4.53
CA PHE A 105 7.84 17.94 3.86
C PHE A 105 8.34 16.57 3.39
N PHE A 106 8.87 16.51 2.17
CA PHE A 106 9.55 15.33 1.67
C PHE A 106 10.78 15.74 0.86
N ARG A 107 11.79 14.88 0.88
CA ARG A 107 13.05 15.08 0.17
C ARG A 107 13.36 13.87 -0.70
N CYS A 108 13.57 14.11 -1.98
CA CYS A 108 13.97 13.08 -2.94
C CYS A 108 15.42 13.30 -3.33
N MET A 109 16.31 12.52 -2.73
CA MET A 109 17.76 12.63 -2.93
C MET A 109 18.31 11.76 -4.04
N GLY A 110 17.63 10.66 -4.36
CA GLY A 110 18.19 9.70 -5.28
C GLY A 110 17.40 8.40 -5.39
N VAL A 111 17.92 7.52 -6.22
CA VAL A 111 17.29 6.24 -6.54
C VAL A 111 17.83 5.16 -5.60
N GLY A 112 17.29 5.07 -4.38
CA GLY A 112 17.70 4.05 -3.40
C GLY A 112 17.53 2.61 -3.90
N ARG A 113 16.62 2.39 -4.86
CA ARG A 113 16.48 1.10 -5.54
C ARG A 113 17.75 0.70 -6.28
N TRP A 114 18.48 1.64 -6.88
CA TRP A 114 19.72 1.34 -7.60
C TRP A 114 20.73 0.70 -6.66
N LEU A 115 20.95 1.30 -5.48
CA LEU A 115 21.85 0.75 -4.47
C LEU A 115 21.47 -0.67 -4.04
N LEU A 116 20.18 -0.97 -3.88
CA LEU A 116 19.72 -2.32 -3.53
C LEU A 116 20.08 -3.36 -4.61
N LEU A 117 19.94 -2.99 -5.89
CA LEU A 117 20.21 -3.89 -7.01
C LEU A 117 21.71 -4.01 -7.31
N HIS A 118 22.46 -2.93 -7.05
CA HIS A 118 23.88 -2.81 -7.37
C HIS A 118 24.81 -2.89 -6.16
N LEU A 119 24.31 -3.32 -5.00
CA LEU A 119 25.16 -3.45 -3.80
C LEU A 119 26.32 -4.41 -4.02
N HIS A 120 26.22 -5.36 -4.95
CA HIS A 120 27.26 -6.34 -5.23
C HIS A 120 28.35 -5.84 -6.20
N ASP A 121 28.05 -4.82 -6.99
CA ASP A 121 28.91 -4.29 -8.05
C ASP A 121 29.13 -2.78 -7.95
N PHE A 122 28.67 -2.11 -6.88
CA PHE A 122 28.79 -0.65 -6.76
C PHE A 122 30.24 -0.11 -6.75
N LEU A 123 31.22 -0.96 -6.42
CA LEU A 123 32.65 -0.63 -6.44
C LEU A 123 33.35 -1.01 -7.75
N ALA A 124 32.61 -1.52 -8.74
CA ALA A 124 33.20 -2.04 -9.98
C ALA A 124 33.94 -0.96 -10.79
N ALA A 125 33.52 0.30 -10.71
CA ALA A 125 34.18 1.43 -11.39
C ALA A 125 35.61 1.66 -10.88
N ASP A 126 35.88 1.37 -9.61
CA ASP A 126 37.20 1.47 -8.99
C ASP A 126 38.03 0.18 -9.16
N GLY A 127 37.52 -0.82 -9.88
CA GLY A 127 38.15 -2.13 -10.03
C GLY A 127 38.13 -2.97 -8.75
N LEU A 128 37.31 -2.61 -7.77
CA LEU A 128 37.17 -3.30 -6.49
C LEU A 128 35.96 -4.24 -6.50
N ALA A 129 36.10 -5.39 -5.84
CA ALA A 129 34.98 -6.29 -5.65
C ALA A 129 33.99 -5.71 -4.63
N GLY A 130 32.70 -5.68 -4.99
CA GLY A 130 31.64 -5.34 -4.04
C GLY A 130 31.35 -6.48 -3.05
N PRO A 131 30.54 -6.21 -2.02
CA PRO A 131 30.11 -7.21 -1.06
C PRO A 131 29.28 -8.32 -1.72
N HIS A 132 29.40 -9.54 -1.17
CA HIS A 132 28.54 -10.65 -1.58
C HIS A 132 27.12 -10.41 -1.09
N ALA A 133 26.19 -10.19 -2.02
CA ALA A 133 24.79 -9.91 -1.72
C ALA A 133 23.88 -11.11 -2.07
N LEU A 134 22.96 -11.45 -1.16
CA LEU A 134 21.86 -12.38 -1.40
C LEU A 134 20.54 -11.65 -1.17
N LEU A 135 19.75 -11.46 -2.25
CA LEU A 135 18.43 -10.84 -2.18
C LEU A 135 17.35 -11.93 -2.11
N LEU A 136 16.72 -12.05 -0.94
CA LEU A 136 15.59 -12.96 -0.74
C LEU A 136 14.29 -12.15 -0.70
N SER A 137 13.35 -12.46 -1.58
CA SER A 137 12.02 -11.87 -1.52
C SER A 137 10.93 -12.86 -1.93
N GLY A 138 9.90 -12.95 -1.08
CA GLY A 138 8.71 -13.76 -1.34
C GLY A 138 7.83 -13.21 -2.47
N THR A 139 8.11 -12.00 -2.95
CA THR A 139 7.43 -11.37 -4.09
C THR A 139 8.44 -10.68 -5.01
N SER A 140 9.63 -11.29 -5.17
CA SER A 140 10.76 -10.75 -5.96
C SER A 140 10.35 -10.38 -7.38
N TRP A 141 9.43 -11.16 -7.94
CA TRP A 141 8.85 -10.95 -9.25
C TRP A 141 7.39 -10.55 -9.07
N ALA A 142 7.01 -9.33 -9.48
CA ALA A 142 5.66 -8.78 -9.32
C ALA A 142 5.27 -7.93 -10.54
N GLY A 143 5.61 -8.41 -11.73
CA GLY A 143 5.32 -7.78 -13.03
C GLY A 143 5.64 -6.28 -13.06
N THR A 144 4.61 -5.46 -13.24
CA THR A 144 4.75 -4.00 -13.37
C THR A 144 4.63 -3.24 -12.05
N SER A 145 4.66 -3.91 -10.89
CA SER A 145 4.58 -3.20 -9.59
C SER A 145 5.75 -2.23 -9.41
N PRO A 146 5.50 -0.92 -9.18
CA PRO A 146 6.56 0.02 -8.85
C PRO A 146 7.18 -0.21 -7.50
N ILE A 147 6.51 -0.91 -6.57
CA ILE A 147 6.97 -1.09 -5.19
C ILE A 147 7.73 -2.40 -5.01
N TYR A 148 7.18 -3.51 -5.49
CA TYR A 148 7.63 -4.85 -5.08
C TYR A 148 8.48 -5.58 -6.12
N HIS A 149 8.34 -5.26 -7.40
CA HIS A 149 9.11 -5.95 -8.44
C HIS A 149 10.58 -5.51 -8.41
N LEU A 150 11.48 -6.49 -8.34
CA LEU A 150 12.90 -6.28 -8.51
C LEU A 150 13.28 -6.43 -9.98
N GLN A 151 13.96 -5.42 -10.53
CA GLN A 151 14.36 -5.36 -11.94
C GLN A 151 15.67 -6.11 -12.18
N VAL A 152 15.80 -7.28 -11.57
CA VAL A 152 16.92 -8.20 -11.71
C VAL A 152 16.38 -9.60 -11.95
N PRO A 153 17.00 -10.40 -12.84
CA PRO A 153 16.54 -11.76 -13.09
C PRO A 153 16.60 -12.64 -11.83
N VAL A 154 15.54 -13.38 -11.52
CA VAL A 154 15.52 -14.29 -10.36
C VAL A 154 16.47 -15.46 -10.60
N GLN A 155 17.60 -15.55 -9.88
CA GLN A 155 18.60 -16.62 -10.12
C GLN A 155 18.20 -17.98 -9.54
N ALA A 156 17.52 -18.01 -8.39
CA ALA A 156 17.12 -19.24 -7.71
C ALA A 156 15.73 -19.10 -7.08
N ILE A 157 15.04 -20.23 -6.92
CA ILE A 157 13.72 -20.32 -6.28
C ILE A 157 13.81 -21.33 -5.15
N LEU A 158 13.37 -20.94 -3.94
CA LEU A 158 13.17 -21.87 -2.84
C LEU A 158 11.74 -22.42 -2.93
N LEU A 159 11.62 -23.73 -3.12
CA LEU A 159 10.33 -24.41 -3.21
C LEU A 159 9.93 -24.98 -1.85
N PRO A 160 8.67 -24.78 -1.40
CA PRO A 160 8.15 -25.51 -0.26
C PRO A 160 7.94 -26.99 -0.62
N PRO A 161 7.80 -27.88 0.37
CA PRO A 161 7.37 -29.26 0.13
C PRO A 161 6.07 -29.32 -0.69
N LEU A 162 5.93 -30.36 -1.52
CA LEU A 162 4.79 -30.50 -2.43
C LEU A 162 3.46 -30.56 -1.66
N GLU A 163 3.44 -31.23 -0.51
CA GLU A 163 2.27 -31.35 0.36
C GLU A 163 1.80 -29.99 0.87
N GLU A 164 2.72 -29.11 1.26
CA GLU A 164 2.38 -27.75 1.68
C GLU A 164 1.75 -26.98 0.52
N ARG A 165 2.33 -27.08 -0.68
CA ARG A 165 1.79 -26.41 -1.87
C ARG A 165 0.37 -26.88 -2.20
N GLN A 166 0.14 -28.19 -2.20
CA GLN A 166 -1.18 -28.79 -2.45
C GLN A 166 -2.21 -28.40 -1.39
N ALA A 167 -1.78 -28.24 -0.13
CA ALA A 167 -2.66 -27.78 0.93
C ALA A 167 -3.06 -26.31 0.75
N ILE A 168 -2.14 -25.45 0.30
CA ILE A 168 -2.43 -24.04 0.01
C ILE A 168 -3.39 -23.90 -1.16
N GLU A 169 -3.32 -24.77 -2.17
CA GLU A 169 -4.25 -24.80 -3.31
C GLU A 169 -5.70 -25.09 -2.90
N LYS A 170 -5.95 -25.65 -1.71
CA LYS A 170 -7.29 -25.86 -1.14
C LYS A 170 -7.86 -24.61 -0.44
N SER A 171 -7.20 -23.46 -0.56
CA SER A 171 -7.69 -22.20 0.01
C SER A 171 -8.98 -21.75 -0.67
N GLY A 172 -9.97 -21.34 0.12
CA GLY A 172 -11.26 -20.85 -0.37
C GLY A 172 -11.28 -19.33 -0.49
N PHE A 173 -11.90 -18.81 -1.55
CA PHE A 173 -12.06 -17.38 -1.79
C PHE A 173 -13.54 -17.10 -2.04
N VAL A 174 -14.11 -16.11 -1.35
CA VAL A 174 -15.55 -15.87 -1.35
C VAL A 174 -15.86 -14.37 -1.37
N TYR A 175 -16.86 -13.98 -2.16
CA TYR A 175 -17.51 -12.67 -2.04
C TYR A 175 -18.58 -12.71 -0.95
N ARG A 176 -18.57 -11.71 -0.08
CA ARG A 176 -19.50 -11.60 1.06
C ARG A 176 -19.98 -10.15 1.22
N PHE A 177 -20.96 -9.74 0.43
CA PHE A 177 -21.43 -8.35 0.43
C PHE A 177 -22.61 -8.16 1.39
N ALA A 178 -22.39 -7.36 2.44
CA ALA A 178 -23.48 -6.88 3.28
C ALA A 178 -24.40 -5.97 2.46
N ARG A 179 -25.71 -5.97 2.76
CA ARG A 179 -26.71 -5.15 2.04
C ARG A 179 -27.21 -4.02 2.95
N LEU A 180 -27.43 -2.84 2.37
CA LEU A 180 -28.06 -1.71 3.06
C LEU A 180 -29.56 -2.00 3.24
N GLU A 181 -30.09 -1.81 4.45
CA GLU A 181 -31.51 -2.03 4.75
C GLU A 181 -32.44 -1.10 3.95
N GLU A 182 -31.99 0.12 3.64
CA GLU A 182 -32.79 1.15 2.97
C GLU A 182 -32.86 0.94 1.44
N SER A 183 -31.75 0.58 0.80
CA SER A 183 -31.62 0.55 -0.67
C SER A 183 -31.41 -0.84 -1.24
N MET A 184 -31.16 -1.85 -0.40
CA MET A 184 -30.70 -3.19 -0.81
C MET A 184 -29.39 -3.19 -1.62
N GLU A 185 -28.69 -2.06 -1.70
CA GLU A 185 -27.39 -1.97 -2.34
C GLU A 185 -26.32 -2.66 -1.50
N ALA A 186 -25.27 -3.16 -2.15
CA ALA A 186 -24.14 -3.75 -1.46
C ALA A 186 -23.29 -2.67 -0.76
N ALA A 187 -22.93 -2.91 0.50
CA ALA A 187 -22.12 -2.02 1.30
C ALA A 187 -20.70 -1.93 0.73
N ALA A 188 -20.28 -0.70 0.42
CA ALA A 188 -18.93 -0.37 -0.02
C ALA A 188 -18.25 0.52 1.00
N VAL A 189 -17.26 0.04 1.75
CA VAL A 189 -16.50 0.90 2.68
C VAL A 189 -15.55 1.80 1.88
N SER A 190 -14.89 1.23 0.86
CA SER A 190 -13.99 1.97 -0.01
C SER A 190 -14.74 2.92 -0.94
N GLY A 191 -14.13 4.08 -1.18
CA GLY A 191 -14.70 5.15 -2.01
C GLY A 191 -15.49 6.20 -1.22
N PHE A 192 -15.87 5.93 0.03
CA PHE A 192 -16.43 6.91 0.96
C PHE A 192 -15.36 7.49 1.88
N GLN A 193 -15.67 8.61 2.54
CA GLN A 193 -14.81 9.30 3.50
C GLN A 193 -15.60 9.71 4.75
N GLY A 194 -14.91 9.93 5.87
CA GLY A 194 -15.52 10.41 7.13
C GLY A 194 -16.64 9.50 7.66
N GLU A 195 -17.71 10.10 8.16
CA GLU A 195 -18.82 9.39 8.79
C GLU A 195 -19.52 8.38 7.88
N GLU A 196 -19.66 8.68 6.58
CA GLU A 196 -20.27 7.73 5.63
C GLU A 196 -19.42 6.46 5.50
N ARG A 197 -18.09 6.60 5.51
CA ARG A 197 -17.18 5.46 5.49
C ARG A 197 -17.31 4.61 6.75
N LEU A 198 -17.43 5.24 7.92
CA LEU A 198 -17.65 4.53 9.18
C LEU A 198 -19.01 3.83 9.19
N ARG A 199 -20.08 4.49 8.73
CA ARG A 199 -21.41 3.88 8.59
C ARG A 199 -21.37 2.62 7.72
N HIS A 200 -20.69 2.67 6.57
CA HIS A 200 -20.55 1.49 5.71
C HIS A 200 -19.73 0.37 6.37
N LEU A 201 -18.68 0.71 7.12
CA LEU A 201 -17.90 -0.26 7.88
C LEU A 201 -18.76 -0.94 8.96
N GLU A 202 -19.57 -0.17 9.69
CA GLU A 202 -20.49 -0.68 10.70
C GLU A 202 -21.55 -1.63 10.12
N ILE A 203 -22.07 -1.34 8.92
CA ILE A 203 -23.03 -2.22 8.23
C ILE A 203 -22.38 -3.58 7.93
N VAL A 204 -21.15 -3.58 7.41
CA VAL A 204 -20.41 -4.82 7.13
C VAL A 204 -20.12 -5.59 8.43
N LEU A 205 -19.66 -4.89 9.48
CA LEU A 205 -19.39 -5.51 10.78
C LEU A 205 -20.65 -6.11 11.41
N ARG A 206 -21.77 -5.41 11.31
CA ARG A 206 -23.07 -5.88 11.78
C ARG A 206 -23.49 -7.12 11.01
N ASP A 207 -23.43 -7.13 9.68
CA ASP A 207 -23.78 -8.33 8.89
C ASP A 207 -22.95 -9.56 9.29
N LEU A 208 -21.65 -9.37 9.51
CA LEU A 208 -20.74 -10.45 9.87
C LEU A 208 -20.98 -10.97 11.29
N ALA A 209 -21.24 -10.08 12.25
CA ALA A 209 -21.29 -10.42 13.68
C ALA A 209 -22.71 -10.47 14.27
N ARG A 210 -23.75 -10.18 13.48
CA ARG A 210 -25.15 -10.24 13.94
C ARG A 210 -25.52 -11.67 14.27
N HIS A 211 -26.09 -11.83 15.45
CA HIS A 211 -26.68 -13.07 15.90
C HIS A 211 -28.17 -13.01 15.59
N GLU A 212 -28.69 -14.06 14.96
CA GLU A 212 -30.13 -14.18 14.76
C GLU A 212 -30.77 -14.79 16.01
N HIS A 213 -32.05 -14.47 16.23
CA HIS A 213 -32.82 -15.06 17.31
C HIS A 213 -33.95 -15.87 16.73
N LEU A 214 -33.91 -17.18 16.94
CA LEU A 214 -35.04 -18.07 16.70
C LEU A 214 -35.62 -18.44 18.05
N ALA A 215 -36.79 -17.85 18.38
CA ALA A 215 -37.41 -17.95 19.70
C ALA A 215 -36.46 -17.50 20.84
N LYS A 216 -36.14 -18.38 21.81
CA LYS A 216 -35.27 -18.09 22.96
C LYS A 216 -33.79 -18.44 22.72
N GLU A 217 -33.45 -18.99 21.55
CA GLU A 217 -32.08 -19.41 21.24
C GLU A 217 -31.36 -18.36 20.40
N ARG A 218 -30.10 -18.09 20.76
CA ARG A 218 -29.20 -17.20 20.04
C ARG A 218 -28.48 -18.03 18.97
N LEU A 219 -28.81 -17.82 17.71
CA LEU A 219 -28.15 -18.47 16.59
C LEU A 219 -26.74 -17.89 16.40
N PRO A 220 -25.78 -18.71 15.96
CA PRO A 220 -24.41 -18.26 15.71
C PRO A 220 -24.39 -17.23 14.58
N SER A 221 -23.57 -16.19 14.75
CA SER A 221 -23.29 -15.19 13.71
C SER A 221 -22.49 -15.79 12.55
N SER A 222 -22.38 -15.05 11.44
CA SER A 222 -21.54 -15.47 10.31
C SER A 222 -20.08 -15.67 10.74
N LEU A 223 -19.56 -14.83 11.64
CA LEU A 223 -18.21 -15.00 12.20
C LEU A 223 -18.09 -16.25 13.07
N ASP A 224 -19.12 -16.61 13.84
CA ASP A 224 -19.12 -17.83 14.67
C ASP A 224 -19.14 -19.10 13.79
N ARG A 225 -19.97 -19.10 12.76
CA ARG A 225 -20.04 -20.22 11.80
C ARG A 225 -18.73 -20.35 11.02
N LEU A 226 -18.19 -19.22 10.54
CA LEU A 226 -16.87 -19.17 9.91
C LEU A 226 -15.80 -19.73 10.86
N ARG A 227 -15.80 -19.34 12.13
CA ARG A 227 -14.87 -19.86 13.13
C ARG A 227 -15.03 -21.37 13.35
N ALA A 228 -16.26 -21.88 13.36
CA ALA A 228 -16.55 -23.30 13.57
C ALA A 228 -16.10 -24.19 12.40
N GLU A 229 -16.12 -23.67 11.16
CA GLU A 229 -15.60 -24.38 9.98
C GLU A 229 -14.06 -24.45 9.93
N LEU A 230 -13.37 -23.57 10.66
CA LEU A 230 -11.91 -23.53 10.66
C LEU A 230 -11.30 -24.71 11.43
N PRO A 231 -10.14 -25.23 10.97
CA PRO A 231 -9.43 -26.30 11.66
C PRO A 231 -9.09 -25.93 13.11
N GLU A 232 -9.07 -26.93 13.99
CA GLU A 232 -8.67 -26.77 15.38
C GLU A 232 -7.27 -26.13 15.49
N GLY A 233 -7.09 -25.24 16.48
CA GLY A 233 -5.87 -24.46 16.63
C GLY A 233 -5.68 -23.34 15.59
N ARG A 234 -6.58 -23.21 14.60
CA ARG A 234 -6.58 -22.16 13.56
C ARG A 234 -7.86 -21.35 13.51
N GLN A 235 -8.67 -21.40 14.56
CA GLN A 235 -9.98 -20.76 14.68
C GLN A 235 -9.89 -19.25 15.00
N ARG A 236 -8.91 -18.57 14.40
CA ARG A 236 -8.75 -17.11 14.52
C ARG A 236 -8.98 -16.44 13.18
N ILE A 237 -9.64 -15.28 13.22
CA ILE A 237 -10.09 -14.52 12.06
C ILE A 237 -9.48 -13.13 12.09
N LEU A 238 -8.93 -12.71 10.95
CA LEU A 238 -8.40 -11.37 10.75
C LEU A 238 -9.42 -10.48 10.03
N LEU A 239 -9.83 -9.38 10.65
CA LEU A 239 -10.62 -8.32 10.03
C LEU A 239 -9.69 -7.21 9.53
N VAL A 240 -9.57 -7.08 8.21
CA VAL A 240 -8.70 -6.09 7.57
C VAL A 240 -9.45 -4.78 7.33
N VAL A 241 -8.97 -3.71 7.95
CA VAL A 241 -9.49 -2.35 7.83
C VAL A 241 -8.48 -1.41 7.15
N GLY A 242 -8.85 -0.16 6.89
CA GLY A 242 -8.01 0.82 6.20
C GLY A 242 -7.04 1.60 7.09
N SER A 243 -7.26 1.65 8.40
CA SER A 243 -6.41 2.40 9.33
C SER A 243 -6.48 1.90 10.78
N TYR A 244 -5.53 2.34 11.61
CA TYR A 244 -5.58 2.12 13.06
C TYR A 244 -6.81 2.75 13.72
N ALA A 245 -7.25 3.92 13.23
CA ALA A 245 -8.46 4.57 13.73
C ALA A 245 -9.70 3.73 13.42
N GLU A 246 -9.81 3.19 12.21
CA GLU A 246 -10.86 2.24 11.83
C GLU A 246 -10.80 0.95 12.65
N ALA A 247 -9.60 0.45 12.97
CA ALA A 247 -9.44 -0.75 13.79
C ALA A 247 -10.01 -0.55 15.19
N ARG A 248 -9.69 0.59 15.82
CA ARG A 248 -10.24 1.00 17.11
C ARG A 248 -11.76 1.19 17.04
N HIS A 249 -12.25 1.87 16.00
CA HIS A 249 -13.69 2.10 15.80
C HIS A 249 -14.45 0.77 15.67
N ALA A 250 -13.99 -0.11 14.80
CA ALA A 250 -14.58 -1.42 14.56
C ALA A 250 -14.66 -2.26 15.84
N TYR A 251 -13.59 -2.27 16.65
CA TYR A 251 -13.57 -2.95 17.95
C TYR A 251 -14.67 -2.42 18.88
N HIS A 252 -14.70 -1.11 19.10
CA HIS A 252 -15.68 -0.50 20.01
C HIS A 252 -17.10 -0.65 19.50
N TYR A 253 -17.32 -0.59 18.18
CA TYR A 253 -18.63 -0.85 17.59
C TYR A 253 -19.12 -2.27 17.92
N LEU A 254 -18.30 -3.29 17.63
CA LEU A 254 -18.65 -4.68 17.89
C LEU A 254 -18.96 -4.92 19.38
N LEU A 255 -18.14 -4.36 20.28
CA LEU A 255 -18.30 -4.48 21.72
C LEU A 255 -19.57 -3.76 22.21
N ASN A 256 -19.76 -2.50 21.83
CA ASN A 256 -20.88 -1.67 22.30
C ASN A 256 -22.24 -2.17 21.78
N GLN A 257 -22.26 -2.81 20.62
CA GLN A 257 -23.47 -3.45 20.07
C GLN A 257 -23.73 -4.84 20.65
N GLY A 258 -22.86 -5.34 21.55
CA GLY A 258 -22.99 -6.69 22.13
C GLY A 258 -22.81 -7.83 21.13
N LEU A 259 -22.15 -7.54 19.99
CA LEU A 259 -21.89 -8.49 18.92
C LEU A 259 -20.70 -9.41 19.24
N ILE A 260 -19.82 -8.96 20.13
CA ILE A 260 -18.71 -9.75 20.70
C ILE A 260 -18.68 -9.56 22.21
N ALA A 261 -18.13 -10.52 22.95
CA ALA A 261 -17.85 -10.39 24.36
C ALA A 261 -16.46 -9.75 24.61
N PRO A 262 -16.24 -9.12 25.79
CA PRO A 262 -14.91 -8.64 26.18
C PRO A 262 -13.85 -9.74 26.09
N GLY A 263 -12.67 -9.42 25.55
CA GLY A 263 -11.56 -10.37 25.37
C GLY A 263 -11.65 -11.29 24.16
N GLU A 264 -12.76 -11.29 23.40
CA GLU A 264 -12.90 -12.09 22.18
C GLU A 264 -12.21 -11.49 20.97
N ALA A 265 -12.03 -10.16 20.96
CA ALA A 265 -11.37 -9.43 19.89
C ALA A 265 -10.24 -8.55 20.44
N VAL A 266 -9.22 -8.36 19.61
CA VAL A 266 -8.18 -7.35 19.81
C VAL A 266 -8.03 -6.47 18.59
N TYR A 267 -7.70 -5.21 18.78
CA TYR A 267 -7.32 -4.31 17.69
C TYR A 267 -5.87 -3.87 17.79
N LEU A 268 -5.27 -3.73 16.61
CA LEU A 268 -3.86 -3.40 16.47
C LEU A 268 -3.66 -1.89 16.68
N VAL A 269 -2.58 -1.50 17.35
CA VAL A 269 -2.20 -0.09 17.57
C VAL A 269 -0.75 0.18 17.12
N PRO A 270 -0.40 1.42 16.74
CA PRO A 270 0.99 1.79 16.45
C PRO A 270 1.92 1.55 17.65
N ASP A 271 3.20 1.26 17.39
CA ASP A 271 4.19 0.97 18.43
C ASP A 271 4.54 2.19 19.29
N ASP A 272 4.41 3.40 18.73
CA ASP A 272 4.68 4.69 19.37
C ASP A 272 3.49 5.24 20.19
N ALA A 273 2.26 4.81 19.88
CA ALA A 273 1.04 5.18 20.61
C ALA A 273 1.05 4.75 22.09
N ILE A 274 2.03 3.94 22.46
CA ILE A 274 2.33 3.44 23.78
C ILE A 274 2.80 4.55 24.74
N PHE A 275 3.53 5.56 24.27
CA PHE A 275 4.11 6.58 25.15
C PHE A 275 3.07 7.53 25.75
N GLU A 276 1.91 7.68 25.10
CA GLU A 276 0.89 8.66 25.50
C GLU A 276 -0.05 8.19 26.63
N SER A 277 0.01 6.92 27.06
CA SER A 277 -0.86 6.44 28.15
C SER A 277 -0.25 5.36 29.04
N GLN A 278 0.70 5.76 29.89
CA GLN A 278 1.34 4.90 30.91
C GLN A 278 0.38 4.20 31.89
N TRP A 279 -0.93 4.48 31.85
CA TRP A 279 -1.95 3.93 32.75
C TRP A 279 -2.88 2.87 32.13
N SER A 280 -2.74 2.49 30.84
CA SER A 280 -3.73 1.61 30.16
C SER A 280 -3.19 0.31 29.55
N TRP A 281 -1.96 -0.07 29.90
CA TRP A 281 -1.27 -1.28 29.40
C TRP A 281 -1.96 -2.63 29.73
N GLN A 282 -2.97 -2.62 30.59
CA GLN A 282 -3.68 -3.81 31.07
C GLN A 282 -5.03 -4.05 30.41
N SER A 283 -5.43 -3.29 29.38
CA SER A 283 -6.60 -3.68 28.60
C SER A 283 -6.22 -4.81 27.63
N ASP A 284 -6.78 -6.00 27.85
CA ASP A 284 -6.59 -7.22 27.04
C ASP A 284 -6.93 -7.03 25.54
N ASP A 285 -7.56 -5.91 25.21
CA ASP A 285 -8.18 -5.61 23.93
C ASP A 285 -7.24 -4.90 22.92
N ARG A 286 -6.10 -4.37 23.38
CA ARG A 286 -5.12 -3.66 22.54
C ARG A 286 -3.90 -4.53 22.25
N LEU A 287 -3.44 -4.54 21.00
CA LEU A 287 -2.23 -5.26 20.59
C LEU A 287 -1.27 -4.34 19.82
N PRO A 288 -0.10 -3.98 20.38
CA PRO A 288 0.93 -3.26 19.64
C PRO A 288 1.37 -4.04 18.41
N ARG A 289 1.70 -3.33 17.33
CA ARG A 289 2.14 -3.94 16.07
C ARG A 289 3.34 -4.88 16.26
N GLY A 290 4.33 -4.47 17.06
CA GLY A 290 5.52 -5.23 17.38
C GLY A 290 5.25 -6.53 18.15
N LEU A 291 4.07 -6.66 18.76
CA LEU A 291 3.67 -7.80 19.59
C LEU A 291 2.58 -8.65 18.94
N VAL A 292 2.30 -8.50 17.65
CA VAL A 292 1.23 -9.22 16.95
C VAL A 292 1.36 -10.74 17.04
N SER A 293 2.57 -11.28 17.19
CA SER A 293 2.81 -12.71 17.43
C SER A 293 2.20 -13.23 18.74
N GLU A 294 1.97 -12.34 19.72
CA GLU A 294 1.37 -12.68 21.02
C GLU A 294 -0.14 -12.93 20.95
N LEU A 295 -0.81 -12.65 19.83
CA LEU A 295 -2.21 -13.03 19.63
C LEU A 295 -2.46 -14.51 19.94
N SER A 296 -1.49 -15.37 19.60
CA SER A 296 -1.54 -16.82 19.86
C SER A 296 -1.68 -17.18 21.35
N LYS A 297 -1.19 -16.31 22.25
CA LYS A 297 -1.23 -16.45 23.70
C LYS A 297 -2.49 -15.85 24.33
N ARG A 298 -3.27 -15.09 23.57
CA ARG A 298 -4.52 -14.47 24.02
C ARG A 298 -5.72 -15.38 23.70
N ASN A 299 -6.78 -15.20 24.48
CA ASN A 299 -8.08 -15.84 24.25
C ASN A 299 -8.85 -15.23 23.06
N ALA A 300 -8.39 -14.08 22.56
CA ALA A 300 -8.99 -13.42 21.42
C ALA A 300 -8.89 -14.28 20.14
N TRP A 301 -10.03 -14.42 19.48
CA TRP A 301 -10.16 -15.12 18.21
C TRP A 301 -10.38 -14.16 17.03
N LEU A 302 -10.72 -12.89 17.30
CA LEU A 302 -10.74 -11.82 16.31
C LEU A 302 -9.52 -10.90 16.45
N LEU A 303 -8.83 -10.66 15.34
CA LEU A 303 -7.82 -9.60 15.22
C LEU A 303 -8.32 -8.55 14.23
N ILE A 304 -8.38 -7.29 14.65
CA ILE A 304 -8.76 -6.17 13.78
C ILE A 304 -7.51 -5.33 13.49
N ALA A 305 -7.11 -5.24 12.23
CA ALA A 305 -5.86 -4.60 11.88
C ALA A 305 -5.90 -3.92 10.51
N PRO A 306 -5.16 -2.80 10.34
CA PRO A 306 -4.94 -2.26 9.01
C PRO A 306 -4.06 -3.18 8.17
N LEU A 307 -4.34 -3.28 6.86
CA LEU A 307 -3.61 -4.11 5.90
C LEU A 307 -2.08 -3.99 6.04
N GLN A 308 -1.57 -2.76 5.98
CA GLN A 308 -0.13 -2.45 5.99
C GLN A 308 0.58 -2.86 7.29
N ALA A 309 -0.15 -2.97 8.42
CA ALA A 309 0.44 -3.42 9.68
C ALA A 309 0.73 -4.92 9.68
N ILE A 310 -0.04 -5.71 8.92
CA ILE A 310 0.06 -7.18 8.86
C ILE A 310 1.03 -7.66 7.75
N GLU A 311 1.32 -6.81 6.76
CA GLU A 311 2.22 -7.15 5.64
C GLU A 311 3.64 -7.56 6.07
N ARG A 312 4.17 -7.01 7.18
CA ARG A 312 5.57 -7.19 7.61
C ARG A 312 5.71 -7.45 9.11
N GLY A 313 6.73 -8.25 9.47
CA GLY A 313 7.36 -8.20 10.80
C GLY A 313 7.07 -9.35 11.76
N HIS A 314 5.87 -9.96 11.77
CA HIS A 314 5.52 -10.93 12.82
C HIS A 314 4.84 -12.19 12.27
N ASN A 315 5.19 -13.34 12.84
CA ASN A 315 4.56 -14.62 12.55
C ASN A 315 3.49 -14.89 13.61
N ILE A 316 2.22 -15.00 13.19
CA ILE A 316 1.11 -15.39 14.06
C ILE A 316 0.94 -16.90 13.95
N LEU A 317 1.67 -17.64 14.78
CA LEU A 317 1.71 -19.11 14.74
C LEU A 317 0.95 -19.71 15.93
N ASN A 318 0.38 -20.88 15.73
CA ASN A 318 -0.22 -21.69 16.78
C ASN A 318 0.87 -22.53 17.49
N ALA A 319 0.46 -23.37 18.45
CA ALA A 319 1.38 -24.23 19.20
C ALA A 319 2.15 -25.25 18.33
N GLU A 320 1.64 -25.58 17.14
CA GLU A 320 2.29 -26.49 16.18
C GLU A 320 3.27 -25.75 15.23
N GLY A 321 3.45 -24.44 15.39
CA GLY A 321 4.27 -23.64 14.47
C GLY A 321 3.61 -23.36 13.11
N LYS A 322 2.31 -23.67 12.95
CA LYS A 322 1.50 -23.36 11.77
C LYS A 322 0.78 -22.02 11.92
N ALA A 323 0.25 -21.47 10.84
CA ALA A 323 -0.54 -20.24 10.91
C ALA A 323 -1.73 -20.35 11.89
N ALA A 324 -1.80 -19.50 12.90
CA ALA A 324 -2.92 -19.48 13.85
C ALA A 324 -4.19 -18.85 13.25
N LEU A 325 -4.04 -18.02 12.23
CA LEU A 325 -5.15 -17.44 11.47
C LEU A 325 -5.63 -18.45 10.43
N GLY A 326 -6.92 -18.77 10.48
CA GLY A 326 -7.59 -19.64 9.51
C GLY A 326 -8.35 -18.87 8.44
N ALA A 327 -8.91 -17.71 8.79
CA ALA A 327 -9.66 -16.85 7.86
C ALA A 327 -9.25 -15.37 7.92
N VAL A 328 -9.49 -14.67 6.81
CA VAL A 328 -9.33 -13.23 6.69
C VAL A 328 -10.54 -12.62 5.98
N CYS A 329 -11.09 -11.55 6.55
CA CYS A 329 -12.16 -10.75 5.97
C CYS A 329 -11.61 -9.39 5.57
N PHE A 330 -11.53 -9.12 4.26
CA PHE A 330 -11.18 -7.82 3.72
C PHE A 330 -12.40 -6.89 3.75
N LEU A 331 -12.51 -6.09 4.81
CA LEU A 331 -13.60 -5.11 4.97
C LEU A 331 -13.38 -3.85 4.13
N VAL A 332 -12.13 -3.62 3.73
CA VAL A 332 -11.70 -2.48 2.91
C VAL A 332 -10.83 -2.98 1.77
N ARG A 333 -11.06 -2.45 0.57
CA ARG A 333 -10.18 -2.67 -0.57
C ARG A 333 -8.83 -1.98 -0.35
N PRO A 334 -7.70 -2.70 -0.47
CA PRO A 334 -6.39 -2.07 -0.34
C PRO A 334 -6.22 -1.05 -1.46
N HIS A 335 -5.79 0.16 -1.08
CA HIS A 335 -5.64 1.25 -2.03
C HIS A 335 -4.61 2.27 -1.48
N PRO A 336 -3.64 2.74 -2.28
CA PRO A 336 -2.77 3.82 -1.86
C PRO A 336 -3.62 5.04 -1.53
N ARG A 337 -3.24 5.78 -0.50
CA ARG A 337 -3.98 7.00 -0.18
C ARG A 337 -3.80 7.99 -1.34
N PRO A 338 -4.82 8.79 -1.70
CA PRO A 338 -4.67 9.77 -2.77
C PRO A 338 -3.55 10.79 -2.54
N ASP A 339 -3.21 11.06 -1.27
CA ASP A 339 -2.11 11.92 -0.83
C ASP A 339 -0.79 11.15 -0.62
N ASP A 340 -0.71 9.86 -0.96
CA ASP A 340 0.50 9.08 -0.80
C ASP A 340 1.50 9.32 -1.95
N ILE A 341 2.51 10.15 -1.67
CA ILE A 341 3.57 10.44 -2.61
C ILE A 341 4.53 9.25 -2.81
N HIS A 342 4.60 8.31 -1.87
CA HIS A 342 5.57 7.22 -1.94
C HIS A 342 5.33 6.33 -3.16
N TYR A 343 4.07 6.06 -3.49
CA TYR A 343 3.74 5.30 -4.69
C TYR A 343 4.33 5.96 -5.95
N LEU A 344 4.18 7.29 -6.08
CA LEU A 344 4.72 8.04 -7.22
C LEU A 344 6.24 8.01 -7.25
N LEU A 345 6.90 8.13 -6.09
CA LEU A 345 8.35 8.01 -5.98
C LEU A 345 8.85 6.63 -6.40
N HIS A 346 8.16 5.57 -5.98
CA HIS A 346 8.47 4.22 -6.40
C HIS A 346 8.30 4.01 -7.91
N SER A 347 7.28 4.64 -8.52
CA SER A 347 7.06 4.60 -9.96
C SER A 347 8.18 5.31 -10.74
N VAL A 348 8.59 6.51 -10.31
CA VAL A 348 9.71 7.23 -10.94
C VAL A 348 11.03 6.48 -10.75
N ASN A 349 11.28 5.92 -9.56
CA ASN A 349 12.48 5.13 -9.32
C ASN A 349 12.52 3.86 -10.17
N ARG A 350 11.37 3.18 -10.34
CA ARG A 350 11.26 2.04 -11.27
C ARG A 350 11.61 2.48 -12.68
N TRP A 351 10.92 3.51 -13.16
CA TRP A 351 11.10 4.07 -14.50
C TRP A 351 12.58 4.38 -14.76
N ALA A 352 13.27 5.00 -13.80
CA ALA A 352 14.67 5.34 -13.94
C ALA A 352 15.58 4.11 -14.13
N ILE A 353 15.34 3.03 -13.37
CA ILE A 353 16.10 1.79 -13.50
C ILE A 353 15.79 1.06 -14.82
N GLU A 354 14.54 1.09 -15.29
CA GLU A 354 14.17 0.44 -16.57
C GLU A 354 14.88 1.13 -17.74
N HIS A 355 14.82 2.46 -17.77
CA HIS A 355 15.30 3.24 -18.90
C HIS A 355 16.81 3.50 -18.87
N SER A 356 17.46 3.45 -17.69
CA SER A 356 18.93 3.56 -17.61
C SER A 356 19.64 2.32 -18.15
N ALA A 357 19.00 1.15 -18.07
CA ALA A 357 19.52 -0.10 -18.63
C ALA A 357 19.20 -0.28 -20.12
N ASP A 358 18.22 0.46 -20.65
CA ASP A 358 17.76 0.34 -22.03
C ASP A 358 18.57 1.21 -23.00
N THR A 359 19.62 0.61 -23.57
CA THR A 359 20.51 1.31 -24.51
C THR A 359 19.80 1.71 -25.81
N GLU A 360 18.78 0.97 -26.26
CA GLU A 360 18.02 1.31 -27.46
C GLU A 360 17.15 2.52 -27.21
N TRP A 361 16.44 2.54 -26.08
CA TRP A 361 15.64 3.69 -25.67
C TRP A 361 16.51 4.95 -25.49
N LEU A 362 17.69 4.84 -24.86
CA LEU A 362 18.60 5.97 -24.71
C LEU A 362 19.09 6.53 -26.05
N ARG A 363 19.28 5.67 -27.07
CA ARG A 363 19.60 6.11 -28.43
C ARG A 363 18.45 6.85 -29.09
N LEU A 364 17.23 6.31 -28.98
CA LEU A 364 16.02 6.94 -29.51
C LEU A 364 15.73 8.28 -28.82
N LEU A 365 16.06 8.40 -27.54
CA LEU A 365 15.89 9.63 -26.77
C LEU A 365 16.70 10.81 -27.33
N CYS A 366 17.85 10.53 -27.94
CA CYS A 366 18.75 11.57 -28.45
C CYS A 366 18.49 11.95 -29.92
N ASP A 367 17.53 11.32 -30.60
CA ASP A 367 16.97 11.72 -31.91
C ASP A 367 17.98 12.37 -32.87
N SER A 368 19.10 11.68 -33.14
CA SER A 368 20.24 12.04 -34.01
C SER A 368 21.33 13.01 -33.46
N GLU A 369 21.25 13.46 -32.22
CA GLU A 369 22.36 14.12 -31.50
C GLU A 369 23.48 13.12 -31.13
N ALA A 370 24.68 13.63 -30.86
CA ALA A 370 25.78 12.81 -30.36
C ALA A 370 25.40 12.20 -29.00
N MET A 371 25.60 10.88 -28.86
CA MET A 371 25.36 10.14 -27.62
C MET A 371 26.47 10.39 -26.59
N ASP A 372 26.66 11.64 -26.19
CA ASP A 372 27.50 11.98 -25.04
C ASP A 372 26.69 11.94 -23.73
N LEU A 373 27.41 11.79 -22.61
CA LEU A 373 26.80 11.65 -21.30
C LEU A 373 26.00 12.89 -20.88
N GLU A 374 26.42 14.07 -21.32
CA GLU A 374 25.76 15.33 -20.97
C GLU A 374 24.39 15.44 -21.63
N THR A 375 24.32 15.17 -22.94
CA THR A 375 23.11 15.21 -23.75
C THR A 375 22.13 14.16 -23.27
N VAL A 376 22.59 12.91 -23.11
CA VAL A 376 21.77 11.82 -22.58
C VAL A 376 21.24 12.18 -21.19
N GLY A 377 22.10 12.66 -20.28
CA GLY A 377 21.71 13.03 -18.92
C GLY A 377 20.65 14.15 -18.88
N LYS A 378 20.81 15.19 -19.70
CA LYS A 378 19.84 16.29 -19.81
C LYS A 378 18.49 15.81 -20.33
N ARG A 379 18.48 15.03 -21.41
CA ARG A 379 17.24 14.49 -22.01
C ARG A 379 16.55 13.50 -21.08
N PHE A 380 17.32 12.65 -20.41
CA PHE A 380 16.82 11.69 -19.42
C PHE A 380 16.12 12.43 -18.29
N ARG A 381 16.76 13.46 -17.72
CA ARG A 381 16.19 14.29 -16.65
C ARG A 381 14.91 15.00 -17.09
N GLN A 382 14.89 15.55 -18.30
CA GLN A 382 13.69 16.18 -18.85
C GLN A 382 12.53 15.19 -18.95
N LYS A 383 12.77 13.99 -19.49
CA LYS A 383 11.72 12.94 -19.58
C LYS A 383 11.27 12.46 -18.21
N ALA A 384 12.20 12.26 -17.27
CA ALA A 384 11.89 11.88 -15.90
C ALA A 384 11.02 12.94 -15.22
N PHE A 385 11.33 14.22 -15.41
CA PHE A 385 10.56 15.33 -14.86
C PHE A 385 9.15 15.40 -15.47
N THR A 386 9.01 15.22 -16.79
CA THR A 386 7.67 15.12 -17.43
C THR A 386 6.88 13.95 -16.87
N TYR A 387 7.50 12.76 -16.76
CA TYR A 387 6.85 11.58 -16.21
C TYR A 387 6.43 11.79 -14.74
N TRP A 388 7.27 12.45 -13.94
CA TRP A 388 6.94 12.84 -12.58
C TRP A 388 5.74 13.78 -12.50
N LEU A 389 5.69 14.81 -13.36
CA LEU A 389 4.53 15.69 -13.45
C LEU A 389 3.28 14.93 -13.85
N ASP A 390 3.35 14.04 -14.85
CA ASP A 390 2.20 13.22 -15.25
C ASP A 390 1.66 12.40 -14.07
N LEU A 391 2.55 11.75 -13.32
CA LEU A 391 2.21 11.00 -12.11
C LEU A 391 1.55 11.87 -11.03
N LEU A 392 2.03 13.09 -10.78
CA LEU A 392 1.42 14.02 -9.82
C LEU A 392 0.01 14.46 -10.21
N HIS A 393 -0.30 14.49 -11.51
CA HIS A 393 -1.65 14.81 -12.01
C HIS A 393 -2.59 13.61 -12.02
N LEU A 394 -2.09 12.39 -11.79
CA LEU A 394 -2.93 11.20 -11.75
C LEU A 394 -3.82 11.21 -10.52
N ARG A 395 -5.12 11.12 -10.77
CA ARG A 395 -6.07 10.69 -9.73
C ARG A 395 -5.93 9.18 -9.60
N LEU A 396 -5.36 8.71 -8.49
CA LEU A 396 -5.21 7.29 -8.18
C LEU A 396 -6.55 6.54 -7.98
N ARG A 397 -7.66 6.99 -8.57
CA ARG A 397 -8.91 6.22 -8.61
C ARG A 397 -8.76 5.11 -9.64
N TYR A 398 -8.82 3.87 -9.18
CA TYR A 398 -8.57 2.65 -9.98
C TYR A 398 -9.23 2.67 -11.37
N SER A 399 -10.52 3.03 -11.45
CA SER A 399 -11.29 3.01 -12.70
C SER A 399 -10.97 4.13 -13.68
N SER A 400 -10.35 5.23 -13.22
CA SER A 400 -9.94 6.33 -14.09
C SER A 400 -8.47 6.26 -14.51
N LEU A 401 -7.71 5.31 -13.98
CA LEU A 401 -6.29 5.19 -14.31
C LEU A 401 -6.09 4.72 -15.76
N PRO A 402 -5.08 5.25 -16.47
CA PRO A 402 -4.62 4.69 -17.73
C PRO A 402 -4.29 3.21 -17.59
N LYS A 403 -4.47 2.42 -18.65
CA LYS A 403 -4.30 0.95 -18.62
C LYS A 403 -2.94 0.51 -18.05
N TRP A 404 -1.86 1.18 -18.44
CA TRP A 404 -0.50 0.84 -18.00
C TRP A 404 -0.32 1.08 -16.50
N GLU A 405 -0.79 2.22 -15.99
CA GLU A 405 -0.71 2.55 -14.57
C GLU A 405 -1.67 1.70 -13.72
N ARG A 406 -2.87 1.43 -14.24
CA ARG A 406 -3.81 0.51 -13.60
C ARG A 406 -3.17 -0.88 -13.46
N ARG A 407 -2.49 -1.39 -14.48
CA ARG A 407 -1.75 -2.66 -14.40
C ARG A 407 -0.68 -2.64 -13.31
N ALA A 408 0.11 -1.56 -13.22
CA ALA A 408 1.13 -1.37 -12.19
C ALA A 408 0.56 -1.32 -10.77
N LEU A 409 -0.55 -0.60 -10.60
CA LEU A 409 -1.28 -0.54 -9.34
C LEU A 409 -1.88 -1.90 -8.98
N THR A 410 -2.51 -2.60 -9.93
CA THR A 410 -3.06 -3.94 -9.73
C THR A 410 -2.01 -4.92 -9.24
N TRP A 411 -0.82 -4.93 -9.85
CA TRP A 411 0.30 -5.76 -9.39
C TRP A 411 0.73 -5.45 -7.95
N THR A 412 0.75 -4.16 -7.61
CA THR A 412 1.09 -3.70 -6.25
C THR A 412 0.05 -4.16 -5.23
N LEU A 413 -1.23 -3.99 -5.54
CA LEU A 413 -2.33 -4.40 -4.66
C LEU A 413 -2.45 -5.92 -4.56
N LEU A 414 -2.17 -6.64 -5.64
CA LEU A 414 -2.09 -8.10 -5.66
C LEU A 414 -1.04 -8.60 -4.66
N VAL A 415 0.16 -8.02 -4.67
CA VAL A 415 1.21 -8.36 -3.71
C VAL A 415 0.77 -8.06 -2.28
N ALA A 416 0.16 -6.90 -2.03
CA ALA A 416 -0.31 -6.53 -0.69
C ALA A 416 -1.36 -7.53 -0.14
N VAL A 417 -2.36 -7.89 -0.96
CA VAL A 417 -3.35 -8.93 -0.61
C VAL A 417 -2.66 -10.28 -0.38
N TRP A 418 -1.75 -10.66 -1.27
CA TRP A 418 -1.04 -11.94 -1.17
C TRP A 418 -0.12 -12.01 0.05
N GLN A 419 0.49 -10.91 0.48
CA GLN A 419 1.31 -10.87 1.69
C GLN A 419 0.50 -11.11 2.96
N VAL A 420 -0.76 -10.66 2.99
CA VAL A 420 -1.69 -10.93 4.10
C VAL A 420 -2.15 -12.39 4.05
N ILE A 421 -2.61 -12.89 2.90
CA ILE A 421 -2.99 -14.31 2.75
C ILE A 421 -1.79 -15.23 3.08
N GLY A 422 -0.59 -14.81 2.69
CA GLY A 422 0.70 -15.41 3.02
C GLY A 422 0.92 -15.65 4.52
N ARG A 423 0.22 -14.92 5.41
CA ARG A 423 0.26 -15.13 6.86
C ARG A 423 -0.62 -16.28 7.33
N LEU A 424 -1.69 -16.57 6.60
CA LEU A 424 -2.65 -17.64 6.90
C LEU A 424 -2.18 -18.99 6.34
N VAL A 425 -1.37 -18.98 5.29
CA VAL A 425 -0.97 -20.21 4.58
C VAL A 425 0.32 -20.86 5.08
N ARG A 426 0.93 -20.28 6.12
CA ARG A 426 2.22 -20.74 6.66
C ARG A 426 2.14 -22.13 7.27
N GLY A 427 3.14 -22.95 6.96
CA GLY A 427 3.20 -24.36 7.35
C GLY A 427 2.28 -25.23 6.51
N GLY A 428 2.05 -24.88 5.23
CA GLY A 428 1.22 -25.66 4.31
C GLY A 428 -0.26 -25.67 4.68
N CYS A 429 -0.80 -24.51 5.03
CA CYS A 429 -2.14 -24.40 5.59
C CYS A 429 -3.11 -23.81 4.55
N PRO A 430 -4.32 -24.35 4.34
CA PRO A 430 -5.33 -23.66 3.55
C PRO A 430 -5.81 -22.41 4.30
N ALA A 431 -6.19 -21.38 3.55
CA ALA A 431 -6.77 -20.15 4.09
C ALA A 431 -8.19 -19.94 3.53
N LEU A 432 -9.06 -19.34 4.32
CA LEU A 432 -10.37 -18.88 3.85
C LEU A 432 -10.39 -17.36 3.76
N VAL A 433 -10.63 -16.84 2.56
CA VAL A 433 -10.51 -15.42 2.22
C VAL A 433 -11.87 -14.87 1.83
N LEU A 434 -12.36 -13.89 2.58
CA LEU A 434 -13.63 -13.22 2.31
C LEU A 434 -13.37 -11.78 1.84
N PHE A 435 -13.92 -11.41 0.69
CA PHE A 435 -13.94 -10.02 0.22
C PHE A 435 -15.31 -9.41 0.54
N CYS A 436 -15.33 -8.52 1.54
CA CYS A 436 -16.57 -7.98 2.07
C CYS A 436 -16.95 -6.60 1.51
N ASP A 437 -15.98 -5.87 0.97
CA ASP A 437 -16.20 -4.57 0.36
C ASP A 437 -16.70 -4.70 -1.09
N ALA A 438 -17.90 -4.19 -1.38
CA ALA A 438 -18.48 -4.21 -2.73
C ALA A 438 -17.57 -3.57 -3.80
N ARG A 439 -16.60 -2.72 -3.43
CA ARG A 439 -15.61 -2.17 -4.39
C ARG A 439 -14.58 -3.16 -4.91
N PHE A 440 -14.48 -4.37 -4.35
CA PHE A 440 -13.66 -5.44 -4.93
C PHE A 440 -14.23 -5.92 -6.28
N ALA A 441 -15.55 -6.04 -6.37
CA ALA A 441 -16.27 -6.47 -7.57
C ALA A 441 -17.61 -5.70 -7.69
N PRO A 442 -17.58 -4.44 -8.18
CA PRO A 442 -18.74 -3.56 -8.18
C PRO A 442 -19.96 -4.08 -8.94
N ARG A 443 -19.77 -4.73 -10.11
CA ARG A 443 -20.89 -5.28 -10.90
C ARG A 443 -21.42 -6.56 -10.26
N GLN A 444 -20.54 -7.43 -9.79
CA GLN A 444 -20.95 -8.62 -9.05
C GLN A 444 -21.80 -8.24 -7.85
N ALA A 445 -21.35 -7.26 -7.07
CA ALA A 445 -22.07 -6.80 -5.89
C ALA A 445 -23.42 -6.14 -6.23
N ALA A 446 -23.52 -5.42 -7.34
CA ALA A 446 -24.74 -4.70 -7.73
C ALA A 446 -25.80 -5.60 -8.39
N THR A 447 -25.39 -6.44 -9.34
CA THR A 447 -26.30 -7.18 -10.24
C THR A 447 -26.03 -8.68 -10.33
N GLY A 448 -24.99 -9.19 -9.66
CA GLY A 448 -24.53 -10.58 -9.80
C GLY A 448 -23.87 -10.89 -11.16
N GLU A 449 -23.63 -9.85 -11.97
CA GLU A 449 -22.98 -10.00 -13.28
C GLU A 449 -21.45 -9.94 -13.17
N SER A 450 -20.78 -10.56 -14.14
CA SER A 450 -19.32 -10.52 -14.23
C SER A 450 -18.79 -9.08 -14.35
N ASP A 451 -17.71 -8.82 -13.64
CA ASP A 451 -17.03 -7.53 -13.62
C ASP A 451 -16.04 -7.35 -14.79
N TYR A 452 -15.62 -6.10 -15.01
CA TYR A 452 -14.56 -5.74 -15.95
C TYR A 452 -13.24 -5.47 -15.23
N GLU A 453 -12.12 -5.69 -15.94
CA GLU A 453 -10.76 -5.42 -15.47
C GLU A 453 -10.56 -3.98 -14.96
N HIS A 454 -11.21 -3.02 -15.62
CA HIS A 454 -11.08 -1.60 -15.30
C HIS A 454 -12.00 -1.14 -14.16
N THR A 455 -12.95 -1.98 -13.71
CA THR A 455 -13.87 -1.65 -12.61
C THR A 455 -13.56 -2.44 -11.34
N SER A 456 -13.29 -3.73 -11.48
CA SER A 456 -13.01 -4.66 -10.37
C SER A 456 -11.52 -4.87 -10.19
N LEU A 457 -11.07 -4.76 -8.94
CA LEU A 457 -9.70 -5.10 -8.58
C LEU A 457 -9.46 -6.62 -8.71
N ILE A 458 -10.43 -7.45 -8.33
CA ILE A 458 -10.31 -8.91 -8.44
C ILE A 458 -10.20 -9.34 -9.90
N LYS A 459 -11.05 -8.80 -10.78
CA LYS A 459 -10.93 -9.05 -12.22
C LYS A 459 -9.60 -8.51 -12.76
N GLY A 460 -9.16 -7.35 -12.29
CA GLY A 460 -7.82 -6.84 -12.54
C GLY A 460 -6.72 -7.85 -12.23
N MET A 461 -6.73 -8.40 -11.00
CA MET A 461 -5.74 -9.38 -10.54
C MET A 461 -5.75 -10.66 -11.41
N GLN A 462 -6.93 -11.16 -11.76
CA GLN A 462 -7.08 -12.29 -12.68
C GLN A 462 -6.45 -11.99 -14.04
N GLU A 463 -6.73 -10.83 -14.63
CA GLU A 463 -6.27 -10.47 -15.98
C GLU A 463 -4.76 -10.20 -16.03
N VAL A 464 -4.16 -9.63 -14.98
CA VAL A 464 -2.69 -9.45 -14.96
C VAL A 464 -1.93 -10.76 -14.79
N LEU A 465 -2.55 -11.77 -14.16
CA LEU A 465 -1.98 -13.11 -13.97
C LEU A 465 -2.28 -14.05 -15.14
N ARG A 466 -3.44 -13.92 -15.81
CA ARG A 466 -3.93 -14.84 -16.87
C ARG A 466 -2.86 -15.24 -17.90
N PRO A 467 -2.05 -14.32 -18.48
CA PRO A 467 -1.06 -14.68 -19.49
C PRO A 467 0.02 -15.68 -19.03
N TYR A 468 0.21 -15.82 -17.71
CA TYR A 468 1.19 -16.75 -17.12
C TYR A 468 0.59 -18.14 -16.81
N PHE A 469 -0.73 -18.31 -16.89
CA PHE A 469 -1.39 -19.58 -16.59
C PHE A 469 -2.13 -20.17 -17.79
N GLU A 470 -2.63 -19.32 -18.68
CA GLU A 470 -3.38 -19.73 -19.86
C GLU A 470 -2.50 -19.49 -21.11
N PRO A 471 -2.46 -20.45 -22.06
CA PRO A 471 -1.76 -20.25 -23.32
C PRO A 471 -2.43 -19.10 -24.09
N ASP A 472 -1.66 -18.06 -24.37
CA ASP A 472 -2.09 -16.92 -25.19
C ASP A 472 -1.05 -16.73 -26.31
N ASP A 473 -1.49 -16.93 -27.55
CA ASP A 473 -0.63 -16.81 -28.74
C ASP A 473 -0.28 -15.35 -29.07
N THR A 474 -0.90 -14.38 -28.39
CA THR A 474 -0.69 -12.94 -28.68
C THR A 474 0.44 -12.30 -27.88
N GLN A 475 0.90 -12.92 -26.78
CA GLN A 475 2.01 -12.44 -25.97
C GLN A 475 3.02 -13.54 -25.69
N ALA A 476 4.20 -13.44 -26.31
CA ALA A 476 5.33 -14.32 -26.03
C ALA A 476 5.92 -14.00 -24.64
N ILE A 477 5.41 -14.65 -23.60
CA ILE A 477 5.98 -14.58 -22.24
C ILE A 477 7.12 -15.60 -22.14
N PRO A 478 8.31 -15.18 -21.65
CA PRO A 478 9.42 -16.10 -21.46
C PRO A 478 9.02 -17.30 -20.58
N PRO A 479 9.36 -18.56 -20.96
CA PRO A 479 8.98 -19.75 -20.18
C PRO A 479 9.41 -19.69 -18.71
N ARG A 480 10.55 -19.05 -18.43
CA ARG A 480 11.07 -18.85 -17.07
C ARG A 480 10.16 -17.95 -16.23
N GLU A 481 9.65 -16.86 -16.79
CA GLU A 481 8.71 -15.96 -16.10
C GLU A 481 7.39 -16.65 -15.85
N ARG A 482 6.89 -17.40 -16.85
CA ARG A 482 5.69 -18.22 -16.70
C ARG A 482 5.82 -19.18 -15.52
N HIS A 483 6.92 -19.92 -15.44
CA HIS A 483 7.18 -20.84 -14.34
C HIS A 483 7.29 -20.12 -12.98
N LEU A 484 7.99 -18.98 -12.92
CA LEU A 484 8.12 -18.16 -11.71
C LEU A 484 6.76 -17.71 -11.17
N VAL A 485 5.92 -17.16 -12.04
CA VAL A 485 4.58 -16.66 -11.66
C VAL A 485 3.68 -17.79 -11.19
N GLN A 486 3.72 -18.94 -11.86
CA GLN A 486 2.97 -20.13 -11.47
C GLN A 486 3.36 -20.65 -10.08
N ILE A 487 4.65 -20.54 -9.72
CA ILE A 487 5.13 -20.90 -8.37
C ILE A 487 4.67 -19.88 -7.33
N LEU A 488 4.87 -18.59 -7.59
CA LEU A 488 4.65 -17.53 -6.60
C LEU A 488 3.18 -17.23 -6.35
N TYR A 489 2.36 -17.29 -7.41
CA TYR A 489 0.99 -16.79 -7.40
C TYR A 489 -0.05 -17.84 -7.80
N GLY A 490 0.35 -19.08 -8.07
CA GLY A 490 -0.56 -20.16 -8.50
C GLY A 490 -1.78 -20.34 -7.60
N PRO A 491 -1.60 -20.56 -6.28
CA PRO A 491 -2.74 -20.74 -5.39
C PRO A 491 -3.67 -19.52 -5.34
N LEU A 492 -3.11 -18.30 -5.40
CA LEU A 492 -3.90 -17.08 -5.49
C LEU A 492 -4.69 -17.02 -6.80
N TYR A 493 -4.06 -17.30 -7.94
CA TYR A 493 -4.71 -17.25 -9.24
C TYR A 493 -5.91 -18.20 -9.32
N TYR A 494 -5.72 -19.46 -8.91
CA TYR A 494 -6.79 -20.46 -8.92
C TYR A 494 -7.90 -20.11 -7.91
N GLY A 495 -7.53 -19.65 -6.72
CA GLY A 495 -8.49 -19.17 -5.73
C GLY A 495 -9.33 -18.00 -6.23
N LEU A 496 -8.70 -17.00 -6.85
CA LEU A 496 -9.42 -15.88 -7.47
C LEU A 496 -10.31 -16.31 -8.64
N LYS A 497 -9.91 -17.32 -9.42
CA LYS A 497 -10.70 -17.83 -10.56
C LYS A 497 -11.94 -18.61 -10.08
N GLY A 498 -11.82 -19.34 -8.97
CA GLY A 498 -12.90 -20.11 -8.36
C GLY A 498 -13.70 -19.35 -7.29
N ILE A 499 -13.67 -18.00 -7.31
CA ILE A 499 -14.40 -17.21 -6.32
C ILE A 499 -15.91 -17.33 -6.52
N GLU A 500 -16.63 -17.59 -5.44
CA GLU A 500 -18.09 -17.69 -5.41
C GLU A 500 -18.69 -16.64 -4.47
N GLU A 501 -19.92 -16.22 -4.71
CA GLU A 501 -20.67 -15.36 -3.78
C GLU A 501 -21.43 -16.24 -2.78
N ARG A 502 -21.30 -15.95 -1.48
CA ARG A 502 -22.05 -16.65 -0.42
C ARG A 502 -22.92 -15.70 0.39
N GLU A 503 -24.22 -15.99 0.41
CA GLU A 503 -25.23 -15.24 1.16
C GLU A 503 -25.36 -15.65 2.63
N GLN A 504 -24.87 -16.81 3.03
CA GLN A 504 -24.73 -17.23 4.44
C GLN A 504 -23.54 -18.21 4.58
N TYR A 505 -22.94 -18.22 5.77
CA TYR A 505 -22.19 -19.38 6.29
C TYR A 505 -23.07 -20.08 7.31
#